data_AF-A0A8B3H1T7-F1
#
_entry.id   AF-A0A8B3H1T7-F1
#
_cell.length_a   1.000
_cell.length_b   1.000
_cell.length_c   1.000
_cell.angle_alpha   90.00
_cell.angle_beta   90.00
_cell.angle_gamma   90.00
#
_symmetry.space_group_name_H-M   'P 1'
#
loop_
_entity.id
_entity.type
_entity.pdbx_description
1 polymer ?
#
loop_
_entity_poly.entity_id
_entity_poly.type
_entity_poly.pdbx_seq_one_letter_code
_entity_poly.pdbx_strand_id
1 'polypeptide(L)'
;MHDKDITPDGEIKKSHWHILLLFDGPTTYKNVKSISDLINSPIPQAIASSRGMVRYMIHMDNPEKYQYAKADIIGHGGADVDSFFEMTTTNRIQVLKDITLFVKETHVTSFADLTYYAIEYSDDWFDVLANHNTLFLNKLIDSEWQKKSK
;
A
#
# COMPACT_ATOMS: atom_id res chain seq x y z
N MET A 1 0.92 -12.69 15.62
CA MET A 1 1.37 -14.08 15.82
C MET A 1 0.93 -14.89 14.61
N HIS A 2 1.82 -15.66 13.98
CA HIS A 2 1.45 -16.59 12.91
C HIS A 2 1.23 -17.97 13.51
N ASP A 3 -0.03 -18.40 13.58
CA ASP A 3 -0.46 -19.68 14.17
C ASP A 3 -1.43 -20.46 13.27
N LYS A 4 -1.75 -19.93 12.08
CA LYS A 4 -2.69 -20.52 11.11
C LYS A 4 -2.05 -20.84 9.76
N ASP A 5 -0.73 -20.76 9.69
CA ASP A 5 0.02 -21.10 8.48
C ASP A 5 -0.01 -22.61 8.26
N ILE A 6 -0.30 -23.03 7.03
CA ILE A 6 -0.41 -24.44 6.66
C ILE A 6 0.79 -24.84 5.78
N THR A 7 1.33 -26.05 5.97
CA THR A 7 2.31 -26.67 5.09
C THR A 7 1.65 -27.13 3.78
N PRO A 8 2.43 -27.42 2.72
CA PRO A 8 1.87 -28.02 1.50
C PRO A 8 1.09 -29.32 1.75
N ASP A 9 1.47 -30.07 2.79
CA ASP A 9 0.85 -31.33 3.18
C ASP A 9 -0.43 -31.16 4.03
N GLY A 10 -0.83 -29.92 4.32
CA GLY A 10 -2.05 -29.62 5.08
C GLY A 10 -1.87 -29.51 6.60
N GLU A 11 -0.64 -29.60 7.12
CA GLU A 11 -0.36 -29.50 8.56
C GLU A 11 -0.17 -28.05 9.03
N ILE A 12 -0.59 -27.75 10.25
CA ILE A 12 -0.37 -26.43 10.86
C ILE A 12 1.12 -26.27 11.22
N LYS A 13 1.74 -25.19 10.75
CA LYS A 13 3.12 -24.84 11.10
C LYS A 13 3.24 -24.43 12.56
N LYS A 14 4.43 -24.63 13.12
CA LYS A 14 4.78 -24.11 14.45
C LYS A 14 4.55 -22.60 14.50
N SER A 15 3.93 -22.13 15.58
CA SER A 15 3.65 -20.72 15.78
C SER A 15 4.94 -19.89 15.78
N HIS A 16 4.94 -18.78 15.05
CA HIS A 16 6.11 -17.95 14.87
C HIS A 16 5.74 -16.48 14.63
N TRP A 17 6.74 -15.61 14.65
CA TRP A 17 6.59 -14.17 14.46
C TRP A 17 7.43 -13.77 13.26
N HIS A 18 6.91 -12.87 12.43
CA HIS A 18 7.71 -12.10 11.49
C HIS A 18 8.08 -10.77 12.15
N ILE A 19 9.37 -10.41 12.06
CA ILE A 19 9.89 -9.17 12.63
C ILE A 19 10.62 -8.41 11.53
N LEU A 20 10.27 -7.14 11.36
CA LEU A 20 10.95 -6.21 10.49
C LEU A 20 11.74 -5.21 11.33
N LEU A 21 13.05 -5.13 11.10
CA LEU A 21 13.91 -4.13 11.72
C LEU A 21 14.15 -3.00 10.74
N LEU A 22 13.74 -1.79 11.12
CA LEU A 22 13.93 -0.56 10.36
C LEU A 22 15.06 0.26 10.99
N PHE A 23 15.90 0.85 10.16
CA PHE A 23 17.01 1.71 10.57
C PHE A 23 16.93 3.01 9.76
N ASP A 24 17.17 4.15 10.41
CA ASP A 24 17.11 5.47 9.76
C ASP A 24 18.17 5.66 8.67
N GLY A 25 19.24 4.89 8.75
CA GLY A 25 20.33 4.88 7.78
C GLY A 25 20.82 3.48 7.46
N PRO A 26 21.80 3.37 6.55
CA PRO A 26 22.40 2.09 6.21
C PRO A 26 22.89 1.36 7.46
N THR A 27 22.53 0.09 7.57
CA THR A 27 23.00 -0.80 8.64
C THR A 27 23.87 -1.90 8.06
N THR A 28 24.56 -2.64 8.92
CA THR A 28 25.37 -3.79 8.51
C THR A 28 24.71 -5.10 8.93
N TYR A 29 24.95 -6.16 8.18
CA TYR A 29 24.50 -7.51 8.56
C TYR A 29 24.94 -7.87 9.99
N LYS A 30 26.15 -7.47 10.41
CA LYS A 30 26.67 -7.73 11.77
C LYS A 30 25.79 -7.10 12.85
N ASN A 31 25.36 -5.84 12.66
CA ASN A 31 24.50 -5.15 13.61
C ASN A 31 23.13 -5.85 13.72
N VAL A 32 22.55 -6.23 12.59
CA VAL A 32 21.27 -6.95 12.55
C VAL A 32 21.41 -8.33 13.19
N LYS A 33 22.51 -9.05 12.90
CA LYS A 33 22.82 -10.37 13.45
C LYS A 33 22.98 -10.33 14.97
N SER A 34 23.63 -9.31 15.52
CA SER A 34 23.72 -9.16 16.97
C SER A 34 22.34 -9.01 17.63
N ILE A 35 21.39 -8.34 16.98
CA ILE A 35 20.02 -8.21 17.48
C ILE A 35 19.29 -9.55 17.36
N SER A 36 19.36 -10.23 16.21
CA SER A 36 18.70 -11.52 16.03
C SER A 36 19.19 -12.58 17.02
N ASP A 37 20.47 -12.55 17.38
CA ASP A 37 21.06 -13.50 18.33
C ASP A 37 20.53 -13.30 19.75
N LEU A 38 20.30 -12.05 20.17
CA LEU A 38 19.75 -11.73 21.49
C LEU A 38 18.33 -12.29 21.68
N ILE A 39 17.57 -12.45 20.60
CA ILE A 39 16.19 -12.96 20.63
C ILE A 39 16.08 -14.41 20.16
N ASN A 40 17.21 -15.11 19.99
CA ASN A 40 17.26 -16.47 19.44
C ASN A 40 16.49 -16.63 18.12
N SER A 41 16.53 -15.60 17.27
CA SER A 41 15.90 -15.60 15.96
C SER A 41 16.75 -16.39 14.95
N PRO A 42 16.12 -16.98 13.91
CA PRO A 42 16.83 -17.45 12.73
C PRO A 42 17.69 -16.34 12.07
N ILE A 43 18.53 -16.77 11.12
CA ILE A 43 19.42 -15.90 10.34
C ILE A 43 18.61 -14.73 9.73
N PRO A 44 18.98 -13.47 10.00
CA PRO A 44 18.28 -12.32 9.45
C PRO A 44 18.51 -12.20 7.94
N GLN A 45 17.49 -11.72 7.23
CA GLN A 45 17.53 -11.53 5.79
C GLN A 45 17.41 -10.04 5.43
N ALA A 46 18.23 -9.59 4.49
CA ALA A 46 18.03 -8.29 3.87
C ALA A 46 16.79 -8.34 2.97
N ILE A 47 15.99 -7.28 2.99
CA ILE A 47 14.78 -7.17 2.19
C ILE A 47 14.92 -6.06 1.16
N ALA A 48 14.28 -6.23 0.01
CA ALA A 48 14.25 -5.21 -1.04
C ALA A 48 13.19 -4.13 -0.79
N SER A 49 12.11 -4.47 -0.09
CA SER A 49 10.96 -3.58 0.13
C SER A 49 10.33 -3.82 1.50
N SER A 50 10.42 -2.81 2.37
CA SER A 50 9.73 -2.80 3.68
C SER A 50 8.22 -2.91 3.51
N ARG A 51 7.65 -2.20 2.52
CA ARG A 51 6.22 -2.25 2.18
C ARG A 51 5.76 -3.67 1.83
N GLY A 52 6.50 -4.33 0.93
CA GLY A 52 6.20 -5.71 0.55
C GLY A 52 6.30 -6.66 1.74
N MET A 53 7.28 -6.46 2.62
CA MET A 53 7.44 -7.29 3.81
C MET A 53 6.27 -7.11 4.81
N VAL A 54 5.83 -5.88 5.08
CA VAL A 54 4.70 -5.63 6.01
C VAL A 54 3.40 -6.23 5.46
N ARG A 55 3.14 -6.10 4.15
CA ARG A 55 1.99 -6.76 3.50
C ARG A 55 2.10 -8.30 3.55
N TYR A 56 3.31 -8.82 3.38
CA TYR A 56 3.59 -10.25 3.49
C TYR A 56 3.30 -10.78 4.91
N MET A 57 3.59 -10.02 5.97
CA MET A 57 3.29 -10.41 7.35
C MET A 57 1.81 -10.72 7.59
N ILE A 58 0.90 -10.21 6.76
CA ILE A 58 -0.54 -10.51 6.88
C ILE A 58 -1.08 -11.32 5.69
N HIS A 59 -0.19 -11.81 4.84
CA HIS A 59 -0.49 -12.55 3.61
C HIS A 59 -1.40 -11.82 2.61
N MET A 60 -1.46 -10.50 2.69
CA MET A 60 -2.38 -9.65 1.91
C MET A 60 -2.34 -9.92 0.40
N ASP A 61 -1.16 -10.23 -0.13
CA ASP A 61 -0.92 -10.42 -1.56
C ASP A 61 -0.98 -11.90 -2.01
N ASN A 62 -1.30 -12.83 -1.10
CA ASN A 62 -1.41 -14.26 -1.41
C ASN A 62 -2.75 -14.82 -0.91
N PRO A 63 -3.78 -14.92 -1.77
CA PRO A 63 -5.13 -15.33 -1.37
C PRO A 63 -5.23 -16.80 -0.96
N GLU A 64 -4.25 -17.65 -1.31
CA GLU A 64 -4.24 -19.06 -0.94
C GLU A 64 -3.82 -19.27 0.53
N LYS A 65 -3.19 -18.27 1.16
CA LYS A 65 -2.78 -18.32 2.55
C LYS A 65 -3.82 -17.69 3.47
N TYR A 66 -3.82 -18.12 4.73
CA TYR A 66 -4.62 -17.49 5.77
C TYR A 66 -4.31 -15.99 5.89
N GLN A 67 -5.33 -15.14 5.81
CA GLN A 67 -5.21 -13.68 5.89
C GLN A 67 -5.26 -13.22 7.35
N TYR A 68 -4.18 -12.59 7.83
CA TYR A 68 -4.14 -12.00 9.17
C TYR A 68 -4.64 -10.56 9.16
N ALA A 69 -5.05 -10.02 10.31
CA ALA A 69 -5.58 -8.67 10.37
C ALA A 69 -4.45 -7.63 10.39
N LYS A 70 -4.65 -6.49 9.72
CA LYS A 70 -3.72 -5.34 9.81
C LYS A 70 -3.47 -4.90 11.25
N ALA A 71 -4.51 -4.93 12.08
CA ALA A 71 -4.46 -4.57 13.49
C ALA A 71 -3.55 -5.50 14.34
N ASP A 72 -3.20 -6.68 13.83
CA ASP A 72 -2.28 -7.60 14.50
C ASP A 72 -0.80 -7.21 14.30
N ILE A 73 -0.52 -6.25 13.41
CA ILE A 73 0.83 -5.71 13.21
C ILE A 73 1.08 -4.63 14.27
N ILE A 74 2.13 -4.84 15.05
CA ILE A 74 2.50 -3.94 16.14
C ILE A 74 3.70 -3.10 15.71
N GLY A 75 3.48 -1.80 15.54
CA GLY A 75 4.53 -0.82 15.33
C GLY A 75 5.27 -0.49 16.64
N HIS A 76 6.60 -0.46 16.58
CA HIS A 76 7.45 -0.04 17.70
C HIS A 76 8.36 1.11 17.26
N GLY A 77 8.90 1.86 18.24
CA GLY A 77 9.89 2.90 17.96
C GLY A 77 9.39 4.04 17.06
N GLY A 78 8.08 4.30 17.04
CA GLY A 78 7.47 5.31 16.18
C GLY A 78 7.18 4.86 14.75
N ALA A 79 7.32 3.57 14.41
CA ALA A 79 6.95 3.05 13.10
C ALA A 79 5.44 3.24 12.83
N ASP A 80 5.12 4.00 11.79
CA ASP A 80 3.76 4.17 11.28
C ASP A 80 3.39 2.98 10.37
N VAL A 81 2.63 2.04 10.93
CA VAL A 81 2.22 0.81 10.24
C VAL A 81 1.31 1.10 9.04
N ASP A 82 0.42 2.09 9.15
CA ASP A 82 -0.58 2.39 8.12
C ASP A 82 0.08 2.90 6.84
N SER A 83 1.19 3.64 6.98
CA SER A 83 1.99 4.14 5.86
C SER A 83 2.51 3.04 4.92
N PHE A 84 2.62 1.78 5.37
CA PHE A 84 3.03 0.64 4.53
C PHE A 84 1.87 0.08 3.68
N PHE A 85 0.64 0.50 3.93
CA PHE A 85 -0.53 0.06 3.17
C PHE A 85 -1.02 1.08 2.15
N GLU A 86 -0.58 2.33 2.25
CA GLU A 86 -0.95 3.39 1.32
C GLU A 86 -0.50 3.08 -0.12
N MET A 87 -1.09 3.76 -1.10
CA MET A 87 -0.60 3.71 -2.48
C MET A 87 0.82 4.27 -2.59
N THR A 88 1.67 3.59 -3.37
CA THR A 88 2.96 4.15 -3.73
C THR A 88 2.78 5.40 -4.59
N THR A 89 3.76 6.29 -4.59
CA THR A 89 3.76 7.46 -5.47
C THR A 89 3.61 7.08 -6.94
N THR A 90 4.25 6.00 -7.38
CA THR A 90 4.15 5.50 -8.75
C THR A 90 2.71 5.05 -9.08
N ASN A 91 2.07 4.28 -8.19
CA ASN A 91 0.69 3.84 -8.39
C ASN A 91 -0.27 5.02 -8.43
N ARG A 92 -0.11 5.98 -7.51
CA ARG A 92 -0.91 7.21 -7.48
C ARG A 92 -0.76 8.03 -8.77
N ILE A 93 0.45 8.13 -9.32
CA ILE A 93 0.67 8.78 -10.62
C ILE A 93 -0.05 8.03 -11.75
N GLN A 94 -0.05 6.70 -11.71
CA GLN A 94 -0.75 5.91 -12.71
C GLN A 94 -2.27 6.14 -12.64
N VAL A 95 -2.86 6.08 -11.44
CA VAL A 95 -4.28 6.39 -11.22
C VAL A 95 -4.62 7.80 -11.70
N LEU A 96 -3.77 8.80 -11.40
CA LEU A 96 -3.97 10.17 -11.89
C LEU A 96 -3.97 10.26 -13.43
N LYS A 97 -3.09 9.51 -14.10
CA LYS A 97 -3.08 9.44 -15.58
C LYS A 97 -4.37 8.80 -16.10
N ASP A 98 -4.83 7.74 -15.46
CA ASP A 98 -6.05 7.04 -15.86
C ASP A 98 -7.28 7.95 -15.71
N ILE A 99 -7.40 8.67 -14.59
CA ILE A 99 -8.43 9.71 -14.38
C ILE A 99 -8.33 10.80 -15.47
N THR A 100 -7.11 11.27 -15.77
CA THR A 100 -6.90 12.32 -16.78
C THR A 100 -7.33 11.88 -18.17
N LEU A 101 -7.02 10.64 -18.56
CA LEU A 101 -7.45 10.07 -19.84
C LEU A 101 -8.96 9.89 -19.89
N PHE A 102 -9.56 9.41 -18.80
CA PHE A 102 -11.01 9.28 -18.71
C PHE A 102 -11.72 10.63 -18.90
N VAL A 103 -11.27 11.69 -18.21
CA VAL A 103 -11.82 13.05 -18.38
C VAL A 103 -11.74 13.51 -19.82
N LYS A 104 -10.61 13.28 -20.49
CA LYS A 104 -10.40 13.62 -21.90
C LYS A 104 -11.33 12.84 -22.84
N GLU A 105 -11.49 11.54 -22.62
CA GLU A 105 -12.23 10.64 -23.52
C GLU A 105 -13.74 10.79 -23.37
N THR A 106 -14.21 11.03 -22.15
CA THR A 106 -15.65 11.15 -21.83
C THR A 106 -16.13 12.61 -21.77
N HIS A 107 -15.22 13.57 -21.90
CA HIS A 107 -15.48 15.01 -21.80
C HIS A 107 -16.23 15.37 -20.52
N VAL A 108 -15.70 14.92 -19.38
CA VAL A 108 -16.24 15.30 -18.07
C VAL A 108 -16.06 16.79 -17.87
N THR A 109 -17.17 17.48 -17.63
CA THR A 109 -17.22 18.95 -17.45
C THR A 109 -17.67 19.36 -16.05
N SER A 110 -17.76 18.41 -15.11
CA SER A 110 -18.21 18.61 -13.72
C SER A 110 -17.33 17.80 -12.77
N PHE A 111 -16.73 18.46 -11.78
CA PHE A 111 -15.93 17.78 -10.76
C PHE A 111 -16.81 16.89 -9.87
N ALA A 112 -18.07 17.28 -9.66
CA ALA A 112 -19.04 16.46 -8.92
C ALA A 112 -19.30 15.15 -9.66
N ASP A 113 -19.52 15.19 -10.97
CA ASP A 113 -19.79 13.99 -11.78
C ASP A 113 -18.59 13.04 -11.75
N LEU A 114 -17.36 13.57 -11.86
CA LEU A 114 -16.14 12.78 -11.73
C LEU A 114 -16.02 12.14 -10.34
N THR A 115 -16.36 12.89 -9.28
CA THR A 115 -16.27 12.43 -7.90
C THR A 115 -17.27 11.30 -7.64
N TYR A 116 -18.52 11.43 -8.06
CA TYR A 116 -19.53 10.38 -7.90
C TYR A 116 -19.19 9.14 -8.71
N TYR A 117 -18.71 9.32 -9.93
CA TYR A 117 -18.22 8.20 -10.73
C TYR A 117 -17.08 7.46 -10.02
N ALA A 118 -16.11 8.18 -9.46
CA ALA A 118 -14.97 7.56 -8.79
C ALA A 118 -15.37 6.76 -7.54
N ILE A 119 -16.35 7.25 -6.75
CA ILE A 119 -16.88 6.51 -5.59
C ILE A 119 -17.42 5.14 -6.00
N GLU A 120 -18.11 5.06 -7.14
CA GLU A 120 -18.68 3.80 -7.63
C GLU A 120 -17.64 2.92 -8.34
N TYR A 121 -16.62 3.53 -8.93
CA TYR A 121 -15.66 2.84 -9.79
C TYR A 121 -14.44 2.27 -9.03
N SER A 122 -13.82 3.06 -8.15
CA SER A 122 -12.56 2.68 -7.51
C SER A 122 -12.23 3.57 -6.31
N ASP A 123 -12.02 2.95 -5.14
CA ASP A 123 -11.52 3.64 -3.94
C ASP A 123 -10.18 4.36 -4.20
N ASP A 124 -9.30 3.79 -5.03
CA ASP A 124 -8.04 4.43 -5.41
C ASP A 124 -8.28 5.70 -6.23
N TRP A 125 -9.26 5.70 -7.13
CA TRP A 125 -9.64 6.91 -7.88
C TRP A 125 -10.20 7.97 -6.96
N PHE A 126 -11.08 7.57 -6.04
CA PHE A 126 -11.66 8.49 -5.07
C PHE A 126 -10.58 9.09 -4.16
N ASP A 127 -9.65 8.27 -3.65
CA ASP A 127 -8.51 8.74 -2.85
C ASP A 127 -7.65 9.73 -3.63
N VAL A 128 -7.28 9.41 -4.88
CA VAL A 128 -6.53 10.35 -5.71
C VAL A 128 -7.29 11.65 -5.93
N LEU A 129 -8.58 11.64 -6.25
CA LEU A 129 -9.36 12.87 -6.44
C LEU A 129 -9.46 13.72 -5.16
N ALA A 130 -9.73 13.09 -4.02
CA ALA A 130 -10.03 13.75 -2.77
C ALA A 130 -8.79 14.25 -2.05
N ASN A 131 -7.71 13.47 -2.07
CA ASN A 131 -6.52 13.72 -1.26
C ASN A 131 -5.30 14.18 -2.08
N HIS A 132 -5.38 14.11 -3.41
CA HIS A 132 -4.21 14.34 -4.27
C HIS A 132 -4.51 15.17 -5.52
N ASN A 133 -3.66 16.17 -5.81
CA ASN A 133 -3.70 16.92 -7.08
C ASN A 133 -5.08 17.53 -7.45
N THR A 134 -5.95 17.79 -6.48
CA THR A 134 -7.32 18.29 -6.70
C THR A 134 -7.35 19.59 -7.51
N LEU A 135 -6.35 20.48 -7.32
CA LEU A 135 -6.23 21.70 -8.12
C LEU A 135 -5.99 21.40 -9.61
N PHE A 136 -5.11 20.44 -9.93
CA PHE A 136 -4.83 20.04 -11.30
C PHE A 136 -6.10 19.46 -11.97
N LEU A 137 -6.79 18.57 -11.27
CA LEU A 137 -8.02 17.93 -11.75
C LEU A 137 -9.15 18.94 -11.97
N ASN A 138 -9.37 19.85 -11.01
CA ASN A 138 -10.34 20.94 -11.19
C ASN A 138 -10.02 21.79 -12.41
N LYS A 139 -8.75 22.17 -12.62
CA LYS A 139 -8.36 22.97 -13.80
C LYS A 139 -8.49 22.21 -15.12
N LEU A 140 -8.25 20.90 -15.12
CA LEU A 140 -8.49 20.05 -16.28
C LEU A 140 -9.98 20.05 -16.66
N ILE A 141 -10.86 19.82 -15.69
CA ILE A 141 -12.32 19.77 -15.90
C ILE A 141 -12.87 21.14 -16.31
N ASP A 142 -12.44 22.22 -15.63
CA ASP A 142 -12.80 23.59 -16.00
C ASP A 142 -12.44 23.86 -17.48
N SER A 143 -11.28 23.39 -17.93
CA SER A 143 -10.83 23.56 -19.31
C SER A 143 -11.68 22.78 -20.31
N GLU A 144 -12.09 21.55 -19.98
CA GLU A 144 -13.02 20.77 -20.82
C GLU A 144 -14.40 21.43 -20.90
N TRP A 145 -14.93 21.94 -19.77
CA TRP A 145 -16.18 22.69 -19.74
C TRP A 145 -16.12 23.94 -20.64
N GLN A 146 -15.03 24.70 -20.57
CA GLN A 146 -14.82 25.89 -21.41
C GLN A 146 -14.71 25.55 -22.90
N LYS A 147 -14.08 24.42 -23.27
CA LYS A 147 -14.01 23.97 -24.66
C LYS A 147 -15.38 23.60 -25.21
N LYS A 148 -16.21 22.92 -24.40
CA LYS A 148 -17.57 22.51 -24.78
C LYS A 148 -18.55 23.69 -24.88
N SER A 149 -18.31 24.74 -24.12
CA SER A 149 -19.16 25.94 -24.07
C SER A 149 -18.85 26.97 -25.18
N LYS A 150 -17.88 26.67 -26.06
CA LYS A 150 -17.55 27.47 -27.25
C LYS A 150 -18.08 26.77 -28.49
#